data_AF-A0A537ZL44-F1
#
_entry.id   AF-A0A537ZL44-F1
#
_cell.length_a   1.000
_cell.length_b   1.000
_cell.length_c   1.000
_cell.angle_alpha   90.00
_cell.angle_beta   90.00
_cell.angle_gamma   90.00
#
_symmetry.space_group_name_H-M   'P 1'
#
loop_
_entity.id
_entity.type
_entity.pdbx_description
1 polymer ?
#
loop_
_entity_poly.entity_id
_entity_poly.type
_entity_poly.pdbx_seq_one_letter_code
_entity_poly.pdbx_strand_id
1 'polypeptide(L)'
;MRAVRRSVGLIAALAAAALTPASASAAAWQPTNATVSPDGRNVYAAGREADLVSFSRDPSSGRLTQIDGPLRGGDVIAISPDGRVVYTGRNIGFRDTYDLNVYSRDPSSGLLTLERVYSNDSDGPLRDMSRLAVSPDGRELYVAQNAANALLVFDVDEATWTLSLRQSLKRTDIGALDDLVVAPGGNNVYVSTTVYALKLLVRDPTIGMLSPVASYSEPESFGRYDSGHFLAMAPDGSRVYSGRSVYDVWSRDSGDGTLTYLSQFVPDPGPCGNCARGPLLGTSRDGQSVFNATSRETWDENAVNQTGVTQNGVALERRYREGHELRGIMLPTDMAWSSDGSSAYMTAAKHHSGYPYGGDSGLTVMSWDQVARKLSFVEFVGADFPSGDPPRLPSFSINNGALYTNNPNVTLTLKPPRWAESLRIANDQSQLDDGGALRIREDGLYEWRLDTTGAAPRDVRHVYVRVWTGYDETPIDLSDDIVLDQTAPQIQFARLRAAAHGSVLTVHAHDNRSGVHKMQVTTKRSKPGKNRKFTKHLTLSDPHRQLWVRVLDGARNKSRWRTVQRG
;
A
#
# COMPACT_ATOMS: atom_id res chain seq x y z
N MET A 1 -79.34 13.07 8.41
CA MET A 1 -78.05 13.55 7.84
C MET A 1 -77.08 12.38 7.86
N ARG A 2 -76.65 11.94 6.67
CA ARG A 2 -75.67 10.86 6.44
C ARG A 2 -74.25 11.42 6.54
N ALA A 3 -73.34 10.59 7.06
CA ALA A 3 -72.01 10.24 6.52
C ALA A 3 -70.93 10.22 7.62
N VAL A 4 -70.48 9.04 8.05
CA VAL A 4 -69.43 8.15 7.50
C VAL A 4 -68.18 8.25 8.39
N ARG A 5 -67.88 7.10 9.01
CA ARG A 5 -66.66 6.78 9.77
C ARG A 5 -65.42 7.09 8.92
N ARG A 6 -64.44 7.81 9.47
CA ARG A 6 -63.08 7.84 8.92
C ARG A 6 -62.22 6.80 9.62
N SER A 7 -61.63 5.97 8.78
CA SER A 7 -60.79 4.82 9.05
C SER A 7 -59.49 5.22 9.76
N VAL A 8 -59.11 4.42 10.76
CA VAL A 8 -57.77 4.42 11.34
C VAL A 8 -56.82 3.80 10.31
N GLY A 9 -55.95 4.62 9.72
CA GLY A 9 -54.89 4.17 8.84
C GLY A 9 -53.66 3.76 9.65
N LEU A 10 -53.37 2.46 9.63
CA LEU A 10 -52.15 1.85 10.13
C LEU A 10 -50.96 2.43 9.32
N ILE A 11 -50.11 3.26 9.93
CA ILE A 11 -48.84 3.64 9.32
C ILE A 11 -47.91 2.44 9.46
N ALA A 12 -47.70 1.73 8.35
CA ALA A 12 -46.70 0.68 8.26
C ALA A 12 -45.32 1.29 8.45
N ALA A 13 -44.62 0.88 9.50
CA ALA A 13 -43.19 1.09 9.63
C ALA A 13 -42.49 0.31 8.51
N LEU A 14 -42.06 1.00 7.45
CA LEU A 14 -41.05 0.44 6.56
C LEU A 14 -39.74 0.37 7.36
N ALA A 15 -39.39 -0.83 7.79
CA ALA A 15 -38.02 -1.15 8.15
C ALA A 15 -37.14 -0.84 6.92
N ALA A 16 -36.29 0.17 7.03
CA ALA A 16 -35.19 0.36 6.10
C ALA A 16 -34.30 -0.89 6.22
N ALA A 17 -34.47 -1.82 5.27
CA ALA A 17 -33.47 -2.83 5.04
C ALA A 17 -32.17 -2.07 4.76
N ALA A 18 -31.18 -2.25 5.62
CA ALA A 18 -29.83 -1.76 5.38
C ALA A 18 -29.35 -2.43 4.09
N LEU A 19 -29.52 -1.72 2.97
CA LEU A 19 -28.79 -1.98 1.76
C LEU A 19 -27.33 -1.72 2.15
N THR A 20 -26.58 -2.79 2.37
CA THR A 20 -25.13 -2.73 2.29
C THR A 20 -24.82 -2.03 0.97
N PRO A 21 -24.15 -0.87 0.94
CA PRO A 21 -23.75 -0.28 -0.33
C PRO A 21 -22.97 -1.36 -1.07
N ALA A 22 -23.46 -1.69 -2.27
CA ALA A 22 -22.75 -2.60 -3.14
C ALA A 22 -21.38 -1.97 -3.34
N SER A 23 -20.33 -2.64 -2.86
CA SER A 23 -18.95 -2.25 -3.12
C SER A 23 -18.87 -1.97 -4.61
N ALA A 24 -18.57 -0.73 -4.98
CA ALA A 24 -18.22 -0.43 -6.35
C ALA A 24 -17.15 -1.45 -6.75
N SER A 25 -17.26 -2.00 -7.95
CA SER A 25 -16.20 -2.84 -8.51
C SER A 25 -14.92 -2.00 -8.44
N ALA A 26 -14.08 -2.28 -7.45
CA ALA A 26 -12.87 -1.53 -7.15
C ALA A 26 -11.88 -1.56 -8.33
N ALA A 27 -12.12 -2.44 -9.31
CA ALA A 27 -11.30 -2.70 -10.49
C ALA A 27 -11.02 -1.50 -11.43
N ALA A 28 -11.63 -0.32 -11.24
CA ALA A 28 -11.46 0.83 -12.13
C ALA A 28 -11.24 2.20 -11.45
N TRP A 29 -11.20 2.27 -10.11
CA TRP A 29 -11.05 3.54 -9.41
C TRP A 29 -9.60 4.06 -9.45
N GLN A 30 -9.40 5.28 -9.96
CA GLN A 30 -8.08 5.91 -10.12
C GLN A 30 -8.02 7.25 -9.39
N PRO A 31 -7.96 7.25 -8.03
CA PRO A 31 -7.92 8.50 -7.28
C PRO A 31 -6.61 9.24 -7.53
N THR A 32 -6.72 10.53 -7.83
CA THR A 32 -5.59 11.43 -8.10
C THR A 32 -5.43 12.47 -6.99
N ASN A 33 -6.47 12.68 -6.18
CA ASN A 33 -6.50 13.67 -5.12
C ASN A 33 -7.41 13.21 -4.00
N ALA A 34 -7.08 13.60 -2.76
CA ALA A 34 -7.93 13.34 -1.61
C ALA A 34 -7.98 14.55 -0.68
N THR A 35 -9.05 14.65 0.09
CA THR A 35 -9.15 15.62 1.17
C THR A 35 -9.81 15.01 2.39
N VAL A 36 -9.37 15.44 3.57
CA VAL A 36 -10.01 15.08 4.84
C VAL A 36 -10.86 16.25 5.30
N SER A 37 -12.10 15.97 5.68
CA SER A 37 -12.99 16.96 6.28
C SER A 37 -12.36 17.65 7.50
N PRO A 38 -12.61 18.95 7.72
CA PRO A 38 -12.07 19.69 8.88
C PRO A 38 -12.44 19.07 10.23
N ASP A 39 -13.62 18.48 10.34
CA ASP A 39 -14.06 17.74 11.54
C ASP A 39 -13.33 16.39 11.74
N GLY A 40 -12.51 15.96 10.78
CA GLY A 40 -11.70 14.76 10.82
C GLY A 40 -12.48 13.45 10.67
N ARG A 41 -13.76 13.49 10.27
CA ARG A 41 -14.66 12.31 10.27
C ARG A 41 -14.79 11.63 8.92
N ASN A 42 -14.49 12.33 7.83
CA ASN A 42 -14.65 11.83 6.48
C ASN A 42 -13.45 12.12 5.61
N VAL A 43 -13.18 11.19 4.69
CA VAL A 43 -12.20 11.33 3.61
C VAL A 43 -12.94 11.26 2.29
N TYR A 44 -12.62 12.19 1.39
CA TYR A 44 -13.17 12.26 0.04
C TYR A 44 -12.02 12.11 -0.94
N ALA A 45 -12.12 11.15 -1.85
CA ALA A 45 -11.09 10.90 -2.83
C ALA A 45 -11.69 10.97 -4.24
N ALA A 46 -11.06 11.79 -5.07
CA ALA A 46 -11.49 12.15 -6.41
C ALA A 46 -10.50 11.59 -7.42
N GLY A 47 -10.98 11.11 -8.56
CA GLY A 47 -10.17 10.38 -9.53
C GLY A 47 -10.52 10.64 -10.99
N ARG A 48 -9.60 10.22 -11.86
CA ARG A 48 -9.71 10.34 -13.31
C ARG A 48 -10.66 9.28 -13.86
N GLU A 49 -11.48 9.66 -14.85
CA GLU A 49 -12.41 8.79 -15.60
C GLU A 49 -13.53 8.10 -14.79
N ALA A 50 -13.46 8.02 -13.46
CA ALA A 50 -14.52 7.56 -12.57
C ALA A 50 -14.38 8.12 -11.14
N ASP A 51 -15.23 9.10 -10.87
CA ASP A 51 -15.96 9.34 -9.62
C ASP A 51 -15.26 9.83 -8.34
N LEU A 52 -16.07 10.56 -7.57
CA LEU A 52 -15.83 11.00 -6.21
C LEU A 52 -16.36 9.92 -5.27
N VAL A 53 -15.51 9.43 -4.37
CA VAL A 53 -15.87 8.42 -3.37
C VAL A 53 -15.75 9.01 -1.97
N SER A 54 -16.78 8.81 -1.16
CA SER A 54 -16.87 9.31 0.21
C SER A 54 -16.66 8.19 1.21
N PHE A 55 -15.82 8.43 2.20
CA PHE A 55 -15.52 7.48 3.28
C PHE A 55 -15.81 8.10 4.65
N SER A 56 -16.34 7.30 5.58
CA SER A 56 -16.23 7.59 7.01
C SER A 56 -14.87 7.11 7.51
N ARG A 57 -14.22 7.91 8.37
CA ARG A 57 -12.95 7.64 9.02
C ARG A 57 -13.17 7.18 10.46
N ASP A 58 -12.55 6.07 10.85
CA ASP A 58 -12.34 5.75 12.26
C ASP A 58 -11.20 6.63 12.82
N PRO A 59 -11.48 7.53 13.77
CA PRO A 59 -10.47 8.45 14.29
C PRO A 59 -9.36 7.76 15.07
N SER A 60 -9.58 6.55 15.58
CA SER A 60 -8.58 5.82 16.38
C SER A 60 -7.55 5.09 15.53
N SER A 61 -7.96 4.61 14.36
CA SER A 61 -7.14 3.76 13.50
C SER A 61 -6.80 4.40 12.15
N GLY A 62 -7.53 5.46 11.76
CA GLY A 62 -7.47 6.07 10.45
C GLY A 62 -8.20 5.30 9.36
N ARG A 63 -8.75 4.11 9.66
CA ARG A 63 -9.39 3.22 8.68
C ARG A 63 -10.63 3.85 8.06
N LEU A 64 -10.93 3.44 6.84
CA LEU A 64 -11.98 3.97 5.99
C LEU A 64 -13.08 2.95 5.77
N THR A 65 -14.33 3.42 5.83
CA THR A 65 -15.50 2.68 5.36
C THR A 65 -16.18 3.53 4.32
N GLN A 66 -16.39 2.99 3.12
CA GLN A 66 -17.09 3.71 2.06
C GLN A 66 -18.54 3.94 2.50
N ILE A 67 -19.00 5.19 2.40
CA ILE A 67 -20.37 5.61 2.76
C ILE A 67 -21.17 6.09 1.56
N ASP A 68 -20.51 6.48 0.47
CA ASP A 68 -21.17 6.96 -0.73
C ASP A 68 -20.29 6.80 -1.97
N GLY A 69 -20.89 7.04 -3.13
CA GLY A 69 -20.26 7.01 -4.44
C GLY A 69 -20.27 5.63 -5.11
N PRO A 70 -19.91 5.57 -6.39
CA PRO A 70 -19.37 6.65 -7.21
C PRO A 70 -20.32 7.85 -7.42
N LEU A 71 -19.87 9.08 -7.09
CA LEU A 71 -20.54 10.34 -7.40
C LEU A 71 -19.84 11.07 -8.55
N ARG A 72 -20.49 12.07 -9.15
CA ARG A 72 -19.92 12.91 -10.21
C ARG A 72 -18.65 13.65 -9.72
N GLY A 73 -17.49 13.05 -9.92
CA GLY A 73 -16.21 13.56 -9.46
C GLY A 73 -15.31 14.08 -10.57
N GLY A 74 -14.07 14.35 -10.21
CA GLY A 74 -13.03 14.84 -11.10
C GLY A 74 -11.63 14.64 -10.54
N ASP A 75 -10.62 15.21 -11.19
CA ASP A 75 -9.22 14.97 -10.88
C ASP A 75 -8.72 15.75 -9.64
N VAL A 76 -9.41 16.84 -9.30
CA VAL A 76 -9.03 17.77 -8.24
C VAL A 76 -10.19 18.00 -7.28
N ILE A 77 -9.88 18.18 -6.00
CA ILE A 77 -10.87 18.36 -4.93
C ILE A 77 -10.42 19.44 -3.93
N ALA A 78 -11.38 20.22 -3.42
CA ALA A 78 -11.19 21.10 -2.29
C ALA A 78 -12.43 21.08 -1.38
N ILE A 79 -12.24 21.35 -0.10
CA ILE A 79 -13.32 21.47 0.88
C ILE A 79 -13.26 22.85 1.53
N SER A 80 -14.42 23.45 1.79
CA SER A 80 -14.52 24.73 2.49
C SER A 80 -13.94 24.63 3.92
N PRO A 81 -13.39 25.71 4.49
CA PRO A 81 -12.82 25.70 5.84
C PRO A 81 -13.80 25.24 6.93
N ASP A 82 -15.09 25.51 6.75
CA ASP A 82 -16.15 25.08 7.67
C ASP A 82 -16.62 23.64 7.45
N GLY A 83 -16.13 22.97 6.40
CA GLY A 83 -16.41 21.58 6.07
C GLY A 83 -17.80 21.34 5.49
N ARG A 84 -18.52 22.37 5.03
CA ARG A 84 -19.88 22.25 4.48
C ARG A 84 -19.95 22.13 2.97
N VAL A 85 -18.92 22.54 2.24
CA VAL A 85 -18.94 22.56 0.78
C VAL A 85 -17.75 21.80 0.22
N VAL A 86 -17.99 20.89 -0.72
CA VAL A 86 -16.94 20.16 -1.45
C VAL A 86 -16.99 20.57 -2.93
N TYR A 87 -15.84 21.01 -3.44
CA TYR A 87 -15.65 21.39 -4.83
C TYR A 87 -14.84 20.31 -5.54
N THR A 88 -15.27 19.90 -6.73
CA THR A 88 -14.48 18.99 -7.58
C THR A 88 -14.37 19.51 -8.99
N GLY A 89 -13.17 19.43 -9.57
CA GLY A 89 -12.90 19.81 -10.95
C GLY A 89 -12.69 18.58 -11.81
N ARG A 90 -13.51 18.39 -12.83
CA ARG A 90 -13.46 17.26 -13.76
C ARG A 90 -12.83 17.68 -15.08
N ASN A 91 -11.75 17.00 -15.50
CA ASN A 91 -11.14 17.22 -16.80
C ASN A 91 -11.30 15.99 -17.70
N ILE A 92 -12.23 16.05 -18.67
CA ILE A 92 -12.39 14.99 -19.66
C ILE A 92 -11.65 15.39 -20.94
N GLY A 93 -10.33 15.19 -20.93
CA GLY A 93 -9.43 15.67 -21.99
C GLY A 93 -9.76 15.21 -23.42
N PHE A 94 -10.36 14.03 -23.61
CA PHE A 94 -10.75 13.55 -24.95
C PHE A 94 -12.04 14.18 -25.49
N ARG A 95 -12.77 14.94 -24.68
CA ARG A 95 -14.06 15.54 -25.04
C ARG A 95 -14.08 17.07 -24.88
N ASP A 96 -12.94 17.68 -24.52
CA ASP A 96 -12.85 19.11 -24.15
C ASP A 96 -13.95 19.55 -23.17
N THR A 97 -14.37 18.63 -22.29
CA THR A 97 -15.43 18.86 -21.30
C THR A 97 -14.80 19.08 -19.93
N TYR A 98 -15.06 20.24 -19.34
CA TYR A 98 -14.51 20.65 -18.06
C TYR A 98 -15.64 21.14 -17.16
N ASP A 99 -15.82 20.44 -16.03
CA ASP A 99 -16.92 20.72 -15.11
C ASP A 99 -16.38 20.99 -13.70
N LEU A 100 -16.83 22.08 -13.08
CA LEU A 100 -16.65 22.35 -11.66
C LEU A 100 -17.95 22.03 -10.93
N ASN A 101 -17.93 21.01 -10.07
CA ASN A 101 -19.10 20.58 -9.29
C ASN A 101 -19.05 21.15 -7.88
N VAL A 102 -20.19 21.60 -7.37
CA VAL A 102 -20.39 22.10 -6.00
C VAL A 102 -21.30 21.14 -5.25
N TYR A 103 -20.79 20.57 -4.17
CA TYR A 103 -21.50 19.65 -3.29
C TYR A 103 -21.74 20.27 -1.92
N SER A 104 -22.95 20.13 -1.38
CA SER A 104 -23.18 20.31 0.06
C SER A 104 -22.80 19.03 0.80
N ARG A 105 -22.18 19.17 1.99
CA ARG A 105 -21.79 18.08 2.88
C ARG A 105 -22.64 18.10 4.15
N ASP A 106 -23.25 16.97 4.47
CA ASP A 106 -23.83 16.76 5.80
C ASP A 106 -22.73 16.37 6.79
N PRO A 107 -22.39 17.20 7.80
CA PRO A 107 -21.32 16.90 8.75
C PRO A 107 -21.63 15.74 9.71
N SER A 108 -22.90 15.31 9.80
CA SER A 108 -23.29 14.20 10.67
C SER A 108 -23.07 12.83 10.01
N SER A 109 -23.32 12.73 8.72
CA SER A 109 -23.21 11.48 7.95
C SER A 109 -21.98 11.44 7.03
N GLY A 110 -21.50 12.60 6.60
CA GLY A 110 -20.47 12.75 5.59
C GLY A 110 -20.96 12.58 4.16
N LEU A 111 -22.27 12.44 3.94
CA LEU A 111 -22.85 12.31 2.60
C LEU A 111 -22.79 13.64 1.84
N LEU A 112 -22.66 13.55 0.52
CA LEU A 112 -22.56 14.69 -0.37
C LEU A 112 -23.80 14.82 -1.25
N THR A 113 -24.35 16.03 -1.38
CA THR A 113 -25.45 16.32 -2.31
C THR A 113 -24.95 17.25 -3.41
N LEU A 114 -25.11 16.86 -4.68
CA LEU A 114 -24.72 17.70 -5.81
C LEU A 114 -25.71 18.86 -5.95
N GLU A 115 -25.25 20.08 -5.64
CA GLU A 115 -26.08 21.27 -5.71
C GLU A 115 -25.98 21.94 -7.07
N ARG A 116 -24.75 22.04 -7.63
CA ARG A 116 -24.48 22.75 -8.89
C ARG A 116 -23.36 22.14 -9.71
N VAL A 117 -23.44 22.35 -11.02
CA VAL A 117 -22.39 22.05 -12.01
C VAL A 117 -22.16 23.30 -12.83
N TYR A 118 -20.91 23.72 -12.95
CA TYR A 118 -20.44 24.80 -13.85
C TYR A 118 -19.67 24.15 -14.99
N SER A 119 -20.12 24.31 -16.23
CA SER A 119 -19.46 23.73 -17.39
C SER A 119 -18.73 24.78 -18.22
N ASN A 120 -17.69 24.37 -18.96
CA ASN A 120 -16.95 25.26 -19.87
C ASN A 120 -17.77 25.83 -21.02
N ASP A 121 -18.90 25.20 -21.36
CA ASP A 121 -19.72 25.62 -22.51
C ASP A 121 -20.81 26.63 -22.11
N SER A 122 -21.19 26.66 -20.83
CA SER A 122 -22.26 27.53 -20.32
C SER A 122 -21.80 28.59 -19.34
N ASP A 123 -20.81 28.31 -18.49
CA ASP A 123 -20.61 29.07 -17.24
C ASP A 123 -19.25 29.76 -17.11
N GLY A 124 -18.33 29.57 -18.05
CA GLY A 124 -17.08 30.32 -18.07
C GLY A 124 -15.91 29.59 -18.73
N PRO A 125 -14.70 30.17 -18.68
CA PRO A 125 -13.52 29.68 -19.40
C PRO A 125 -12.84 28.49 -18.70
N LEU A 126 -13.61 27.56 -18.11
CA LEU A 126 -13.06 26.37 -17.46
C LEU A 126 -12.32 25.48 -18.48
N ARG A 127 -11.10 25.12 -18.13
CA ARG A 127 -10.14 24.37 -18.94
C ARG A 127 -9.10 23.78 -18.01
N ASP A 128 -8.90 22.48 -18.09
CA ASP A 128 -7.77 21.72 -17.55
C ASP A 128 -7.34 22.17 -16.14
N MET A 129 -8.26 22.01 -15.19
CA MET A 129 -8.09 22.42 -13.81
C MET A 129 -7.03 21.54 -13.15
N SER A 130 -5.92 22.15 -12.71
CA SER A 130 -4.82 21.44 -12.04
C SER A 130 -4.94 21.46 -10.52
N ARG A 131 -5.59 22.49 -9.96
CA ARG A 131 -5.81 22.68 -8.52
C ARG A 131 -7.04 23.52 -8.20
N LEU A 132 -7.63 23.22 -7.05
CA LEU A 132 -8.65 24.02 -6.39
C LEU A 132 -8.15 24.40 -4.99
N ALA A 133 -8.36 25.64 -4.57
CA ALA A 133 -8.18 26.03 -3.17
C ALA A 133 -9.24 27.03 -2.74
N VAL A 134 -9.69 26.92 -1.50
CA VAL A 134 -10.65 27.88 -0.91
C VAL A 134 -9.88 28.85 -0.02
N SER A 135 -10.24 30.13 -0.05
CA SER A 135 -9.71 31.11 0.89
C SER A 135 -10.01 30.70 2.34
N PRO A 136 -9.15 31.02 3.33
CA PRO A 136 -9.39 30.63 4.73
C PRO A 136 -10.68 31.18 5.35
N ASP A 137 -11.22 32.27 4.80
CA ASP A 137 -12.51 32.84 5.19
C ASP A 137 -13.71 32.25 4.41
N GLY A 138 -13.48 31.31 3.50
CA GLY A 138 -14.51 30.61 2.71
C GLY A 138 -15.09 31.43 1.56
N ARG A 139 -14.65 32.67 1.35
CA ARG A 139 -15.31 33.64 0.46
C ARG A 139 -14.92 33.50 -1.02
N GLU A 140 -13.74 32.97 -1.31
CA GLU A 140 -13.32 32.72 -2.69
C GLU A 140 -12.84 31.30 -2.94
N LEU A 141 -13.12 30.83 -4.15
CA LEU A 141 -12.56 29.63 -4.72
C LEU A 141 -11.55 30.02 -5.81
N TYR A 142 -10.32 29.55 -5.65
CA TYR A 142 -9.24 29.68 -6.61
C TYR A 142 -9.18 28.43 -7.49
N VAL A 143 -9.22 28.64 -8.81
CA VAL A 143 -9.19 27.56 -9.81
C VAL A 143 -7.96 27.75 -10.69
N ALA A 144 -6.95 26.90 -10.50
CA ALA A 144 -5.76 26.87 -11.34
C ALA A 144 -6.03 26.11 -12.63
N GLN A 145 -5.63 26.67 -13.77
CA GLN A 145 -5.82 26.08 -15.08
C GLN A 145 -4.47 25.96 -15.81
N ASN A 146 -3.97 24.74 -15.96
CA ASN A 146 -2.64 24.50 -16.53
C ASN A 146 -2.60 24.81 -18.03
N ALA A 147 -3.43 24.15 -18.85
CA ALA A 147 -3.44 24.39 -20.31
C ALA A 147 -3.83 25.84 -20.68
N ALA A 148 -4.75 26.46 -19.94
CA ALA A 148 -5.16 27.85 -20.17
C ALA A 148 -4.16 28.87 -19.60
N ASN A 149 -3.21 28.45 -18.75
CA ASN A 149 -2.27 29.31 -18.04
C ASN A 149 -3.00 30.47 -17.32
N ALA A 150 -4.04 30.14 -16.56
CA ALA A 150 -4.91 31.12 -15.93
C ALA A 150 -5.28 30.70 -14.50
N LEU A 151 -5.45 31.70 -13.64
CA LEU A 151 -6.03 31.56 -12.31
C LEU A 151 -7.38 32.28 -12.30
N LEU A 152 -8.46 31.54 -12.07
CA LEU A 152 -9.78 32.12 -11.84
C LEU A 152 -10.03 32.29 -10.35
N VAL A 153 -10.60 33.43 -9.99
CA VAL A 153 -11.09 33.73 -8.64
C VAL A 153 -12.60 33.83 -8.72
N PHE A 154 -13.29 32.91 -8.06
CA PHE A 154 -14.74 32.91 -7.92
C PHE A 154 -15.15 33.36 -6.54
N ASP A 155 -16.23 34.13 -6.47
CA ASP A 155 -16.93 34.40 -5.22
C ASP A 155 -17.84 33.24 -4.88
N VAL A 156 -17.81 32.82 -3.63
CA VAL A 156 -18.62 31.75 -3.10
C VAL A 156 -19.83 32.34 -2.39
N ASP A 157 -21.03 32.02 -2.87
CA ASP A 157 -22.27 32.22 -2.15
C ASP A 157 -22.80 30.86 -1.67
N GLU A 158 -22.52 30.52 -0.42
CA GLU A 158 -22.96 29.27 0.19
C GLU A 158 -24.48 29.23 0.45
N ALA A 159 -25.19 30.36 0.47
CA ALA A 159 -26.64 30.37 0.67
C ALA A 159 -27.38 29.86 -0.57
N THR A 160 -26.80 30.08 -1.75
CA THR A 160 -27.38 29.71 -3.05
C THR A 160 -26.56 28.66 -3.79
N TRP A 161 -25.43 28.24 -3.20
CA TRP A 161 -24.43 27.35 -3.79
C TRP A 161 -23.87 27.90 -5.12
N THR A 162 -23.83 29.24 -5.26
CA THR A 162 -23.36 29.87 -6.51
C THR A 162 -21.91 30.27 -6.48
N LEU A 163 -21.28 30.18 -7.66
CA LEU A 163 -19.95 30.71 -7.94
C LEU A 163 -20.09 31.82 -8.97
N SER A 164 -19.59 33.01 -8.66
CA SER A 164 -19.52 34.12 -9.64
C SER A 164 -18.07 34.51 -9.90
N LEU A 165 -17.66 34.50 -11.17
CA LEU A 165 -16.31 34.85 -11.55
C LEU A 165 -16.01 36.31 -11.20
N ARG A 166 -15.13 36.52 -10.23
CA ARG A 166 -14.66 37.84 -9.77
C ARG A 166 -13.47 38.33 -10.57
N GLN A 167 -12.51 37.44 -10.82
CA GLN A 167 -11.25 37.80 -11.46
C GLN A 167 -10.71 36.64 -12.30
N SER A 168 -10.03 36.98 -13.42
CA SER A 168 -9.25 36.05 -14.22
C SER A 168 -7.86 36.64 -14.42
N LEU A 169 -6.85 36.00 -13.82
CA LEU A 169 -5.44 36.31 -14.02
C LEU A 169 -4.90 35.41 -15.12
N LYS A 170 -4.31 35.99 -16.16
CA LYS A 170 -3.85 35.28 -17.35
C LYS A 170 -2.34 35.04 -17.31
N ARG A 171 -1.83 34.30 -18.30
CA ARG A 171 -0.39 34.03 -18.48
C ARG A 171 0.48 35.29 -18.42
N THR A 172 0.01 36.44 -18.90
CA THR A 172 0.73 37.72 -18.85
C THR A 172 0.94 38.22 -17.42
N ASP A 173 0.04 37.88 -16.51
CA ASP A 173 0.04 38.36 -15.13
C ASP A 173 0.85 37.42 -14.24
N ILE A 174 0.59 36.12 -14.38
CA ILE A 174 1.08 35.08 -13.46
C ILE A 174 1.99 34.04 -14.12
N GLY A 175 2.28 34.13 -15.41
CA GLY A 175 3.04 33.09 -16.10
C GLY A 175 2.25 31.81 -16.30
N ALA A 176 2.96 30.73 -16.60
CA ALA A 176 2.35 29.47 -17.00
C ALA A 176 1.99 28.60 -15.79
N LEU A 177 0.82 28.84 -15.21
CA LEU A 177 0.38 28.29 -13.92
C LEU A 177 0.37 26.76 -13.86
N ASP A 178 0.72 26.21 -12.70
CA ASP A 178 0.72 24.76 -12.45
C ASP A 178 0.00 24.40 -11.14
N ASP A 179 0.51 24.88 -10.00
CA ASP A 179 -0.01 24.62 -8.66
C ASP A 179 -0.17 25.94 -7.88
N LEU A 180 -0.92 25.91 -6.78
CA LEU A 180 -1.08 27.05 -5.87
C LEU A 180 -1.26 26.61 -4.42
N VAL A 181 -0.77 27.43 -3.49
CA VAL A 181 -1.03 27.30 -2.06
C VAL A 181 -1.46 28.62 -1.45
N VAL A 182 -2.41 28.57 -0.52
CA VAL A 182 -2.94 29.74 0.19
C VAL A 182 -2.35 29.77 1.61
N ALA A 183 -1.83 30.92 2.02
CA ALA A 183 -1.31 31.08 3.38
C ALA A 183 -2.44 30.98 4.43
N PRO A 184 -2.19 30.45 5.64
CA PRO A 184 -3.22 30.31 6.68
C PRO A 184 -3.95 31.60 7.05
N GLY A 185 -3.27 32.76 6.96
CA GLY A 185 -3.88 34.08 7.18
C GLY A 185 -4.70 34.62 6.00
N GLY A 186 -4.73 33.93 4.87
CA GLY A 186 -5.54 34.26 3.68
C GLY A 186 -5.03 35.43 2.83
N ASN A 187 -4.08 36.23 3.32
CA ASN A 187 -3.60 37.43 2.63
C ASN A 187 -2.62 37.14 1.49
N ASN A 188 -2.02 35.96 1.42
CA ASN A 188 -1.03 35.61 0.41
C ASN A 188 -1.37 34.29 -0.27
N VAL A 189 -1.28 34.29 -1.59
CA VAL A 189 -1.40 33.10 -2.45
C VAL A 189 -0.08 32.97 -3.21
N TYR A 190 0.48 31.77 -3.20
CA TYR A 190 1.67 31.46 -3.99
C TYR A 190 1.28 30.58 -5.14
N VAL A 191 1.83 30.86 -6.31
CA VAL A 191 1.61 30.06 -7.52
C VAL A 191 2.93 29.64 -8.15
N SER A 192 3.00 28.40 -8.59
CA SER A 192 4.13 27.88 -9.35
C SER A 192 3.85 28.04 -10.85
N THR A 193 4.92 28.21 -11.62
CA THR A 193 4.83 28.34 -13.07
C THR A 193 5.79 27.39 -13.76
N THR A 194 5.41 26.89 -14.94
CA THR A 194 6.22 25.97 -15.76
C THR A 194 7.48 26.61 -16.37
N VAL A 195 7.81 27.86 -16.01
CA VAL A 195 9.04 28.56 -16.40
C VAL A 195 9.92 28.84 -15.15
N TYR A 196 9.87 27.95 -14.16
CA TYR A 196 10.74 27.96 -12.97
C TYR A 196 10.63 29.23 -12.12
N ALA A 197 9.41 29.74 -11.98
CA ALA A 197 9.15 30.89 -11.13
C ALA A 197 8.00 30.60 -10.16
N LEU A 198 8.25 30.97 -8.91
CA LEU A 198 7.25 31.08 -7.85
C LEU A 198 6.79 32.54 -7.79
N LYS A 199 5.49 32.78 -7.80
CA LYS A 199 4.93 34.13 -7.67
C LYS A 199 4.14 34.29 -6.40
N LEU A 200 4.29 35.46 -5.78
CA LEU A 200 3.48 35.91 -4.67
C LEU A 200 2.35 36.80 -5.20
N LEU A 201 1.13 36.44 -4.84
CA LEU A 201 -0.07 37.24 -5.00
C LEU A 201 -0.57 37.67 -3.63
N VAL A 202 -0.93 38.94 -3.49
CA VAL A 202 -1.56 39.49 -2.29
C VAL A 202 -3.06 39.57 -2.52
N ARG A 203 -3.82 39.01 -1.58
CA ARG A 203 -5.28 39.09 -1.52
C ARG A 203 -5.69 40.36 -0.79
N ASP A 204 -6.56 41.16 -1.40
CA ASP A 204 -7.31 42.19 -0.68
C ASP A 204 -8.48 41.51 0.05
N PRO A 205 -8.53 41.47 1.38
CA PRO A 205 -9.59 40.75 2.10
C PRO A 205 -10.97 41.40 2.01
N THR A 206 -11.05 42.65 1.54
CA THR A 206 -12.31 43.41 1.43
C THR A 206 -13.03 43.06 0.15
N ILE A 207 -12.29 43.04 -0.96
CA ILE A 207 -12.83 42.81 -2.31
C ILE A 207 -12.39 41.47 -2.91
N GLY A 208 -11.58 40.69 -2.19
CA GLY A 208 -10.99 39.39 -2.54
C GLY A 208 -10.39 39.29 -3.93
N MET A 209 -9.81 40.38 -4.43
CA MET A 209 -8.97 40.37 -5.63
C MET A 209 -7.54 39.98 -5.27
N LEU A 210 -6.86 39.29 -6.19
CA LEU A 210 -5.46 38.93 -6.10
C LEU A 210 -4.61 39.86 -6.97
N SER A 211 -3.54 40.40 -6.39
CA SER A 211 -2.55 41.22 -7.10
C SER A 211 -1.18 40.54 -7.08
N PRO A 212 -0.56 40.23 -8.24
CA PRO A 212 0.82 39.76 -8.28
C PRO A 212 1.77 40.86 -7.79
N VAL A 213 2.63 40.57 -6.81
CA VAL A 213 3.54 41.58 -6.21
C VAL A 213 5.00 41.17 -6.19
N ALA A 214 5.32 39.88 -6.30
CA ALA A 214 6.70 39.41 -6.40
C ALA A 214 6.81 38.15 -7.29
N SER A 215 7.99 37.97 -7.86
CA SER A 215 8.38 36.80 -8.63
C SER A 215 9.76 36.36 -8.16
N TYR A 216 9.89 35.08 -7.85
CA TYR A 216 11.11 34.46 -7.39
C TYR A 216 11.56 33.47 -8.46
N SER A 217 12.78 33.66 -8.95
CA SER A 217 13.41 32.67 -9.83
C SER A 217 13.85 31.49 -8.99
N GLU A 218 13.44 30.29 -9.36
CA GLU A 218 13.97 29.07 -8.76
C GLU A 218 15.40 28.87 -9.30
N PRO A 219 16.38 28.44 -8.47
CA PRO A 219 17.73 28.15 -8.94
C PRO A 219 17.68 27.17 -10.11
N GLU A 220 18.52 27.35 -11.14
CA GLU A 220 18.61 26.43 -12.27
C GLU A 220 18.94 25.00 -11.77
N SER A 221 17.91 24.20 -11.58
CA SER A 221 18.00 22.87 -10.99
C SER A 221 18.16 21.80 -12.07
N PHE A 222 18.75 20.68 -11.68
CA PHE A 222 19.12 19.54 -12.53
C PHE A 222 18.07 19.23 -13.62
N GLY A 223 18.46 19.41 -14.89
CA GLY A 223 17.77 18.84 -16.05
C GLY A 223 16.41 19.46 -16.42
N ARG A 224 16.47 20.46 -17.31
CA ARG A 224 15.50 21.05 -18.28
C ARG A 224 14.23 20.28 -18.76
N TYR A 225 13.75 19.22 -18.12
CA TYR A 225 12.73 18.33 -18.69
C TYR A 225 11.50 18.03 -17.82
N ASP A 226 11.37 18.59 -16.61
CA ASP A 226 10.19 18.32 -15.77
C ASP A 226 9.17 19.48 -15.81
N SER A 227 8.06 19.23 -16.49
CA SER A 227 6.83 20.03 -16.46
C SER A 227 5.94 19.52 -15.31
N GLY A 228 5.44 20.41 -14.44
CA GLY A 228 4.70 20.06 -13.21
C GLY A 228 5.44 20.50 -11.95
N HIS A 229 5.29 21.75 -11.51
CA HIS A 229 5.85 22.29 -10.26
C HIS A 229 4.79 22.28 -9.15
N PHE A 230 4.97 21.44 -8.13
CA PHE A 230 4.05 21.35 -7.00
C PHE A 230 4.45 22.32 -5.90
N LEU A 231 3.46 22.74 -5.11
CA LEU A 231 3.67 23.60 -3.96
C LEU A 231 3.16 22.93 -2.68
N ALA A 232 3.92 23.10 -1.60
CA ALA A 232 3.46 22.78 -0.25
C ALA A 232 3.77 23.94 0.70
N MET A 233 3.00 24.06 1.76
CA MET A 233 3.22 25.07 2.80
C MET A 233 3.30 24.41 4.17
N ALA A 234 4.16 24.95 5.03
CA ALA A 234 4.13 24.59 6.45
C ALA A 234 2.78 25.01 7.07
N PRO A 235 2.20 24.22 8.00
CA PRO A 235 0.91 24.53 8.61
C PRO A 235 0.85 25.89 9.33
N ASP A 236 1.99 26.37 9.84
CA ASP A 236 2.12 27.68 10.48
C ASP A 236 2.32 28.84 9.47
N GLY A 237 2.44 28.53 8.18
CA GLY A 237 2.70 29.51 7.13
C GLY A 237 4.10 30.12 7.16
N SER A 238 5.05 29.53 7.89
CA SER A 238 6.43 30.03 8.00
C SER A 238 7.33 29.65 6.83
N ARG A 239 6.94 28.61 6.07
CA ARG A 239 7.72 28.10 4.93
C ARG A 239 6.85 27.70 3.75
N VAL A 240 7.40 27.91 2.56
CA VAL A 240 6.89 27.40 1.29
C VAL A 240 7.92 26.44 0.71
N TYR A 241 7.44 25.35 0.14
CA TYR A 241 8.24 24.35 -0.56
C TYR A 241 7.77 24.29 -2.00
N SER A 242 8.69 24.32 -2.96
CA SER A 242 8.35 24.31 -4.39
C SER A 242 9.19 23.33 -5.18
N GLY A 243 8.54 22.49 -5.99
CA GLY A 243 9.24 21.53 -6.85
C GLY A 243 8.54 20.18 -6.95
N ARG A 244 9.33 19.12 -7.06
CA ARG A 244 8.90 17.72 -7.27
C ARG A 244 9.69 16.78 -6.35
N SER A 245 10.37 15.78 -6.92
CA SER A 245 11.35 14.96 -6.22
C SER A 245 12.55 15.77 -5.74
N VAL A 246 12.93 16.81 -6.49
CA VAL A 246 13.85 17.87 -6.04
C VAL A 246 12.98 19.08 -5.75
N TYR A 247 13.17 19.72 -4.60
CA TYR A 247 12.37 20.88 -4.24
C TYR A 247 13.15 21.90 -3.43
N ASP A 248 12.80 23.16 -3.62
CA ASP A 248 13.35 24.30 -2.93
C ASP A 248 12.59 24.59 -1.63
N VAL A 249 13.30 25.17 -0.67
CA VAL A 249 12.79 25.56 0.64
C VAL A 249 12.91 27.06 0.78
N TRP A 250 11.79 27.71 1.07
CA TRP A 250 11.68 29.15 1.24
C TRP A 250 11.16 29.46 2.64
N SER A 251 11.80 30.39 3.36
CA SER A 251 11.14 31.04 4.50
C SER A 251 10.19 32.12 4.00
N ARG A 252 9.08 32.29 4.71
CA ARG A 252 8.05 33.29 4.42
C ARG A 252 8.02 34.33 5.54
N ASP A 253 8.10 35.59 5.17
CA ASP A 253 7.80 36.68 6.09
C ASP A 253 6.29 36.72 6.38
N SER A 254 5.92 36.71 7.66
CA SER A 254 4.52 36.65 8.06
C SER A 254 3.75 37.96 7.82
N GLY A 255 4.44 39.09 7.74
CA GLY A 255 3.85 40.42 7.60
C GLY A 255 3.49 40.75 6.16
N ASP A 256 4.40 40.53 5.21
CA ASP A 256 4.17 40.86 3.79
C ASP A 256 4.07 39.64 2.86
N GLY A 257 4.45 38.45 3.33
CA GLY A 257 4.43 37.22 2.56
C GLY A 257 5.63 37.07 1.62
N THR A 258 6.64 37.93 1.70
CA THR A 258 7.83 37.77 0.85
C THR A 258 8.60 36.49 1.22
N LEU A 259 9.24 35.90 0.20
CA LEU A 259 10.00 34.66 0.34
C LEU A 259 11.51 34.92 0.35
N THR A 260 12.22 34.22 1.23
CA THR A 260 13.68 34.13 1.23
C THR A 260 14.09 32.69 1.00
N TYR A 261 14.95 32.45 -0.01
CA TYR A 261 15.47 31.13 -0.30
C TYR A 261 16.36 30.62 0.84
N LEU A 262 16.18 29.38 1.27
CA LEU A 262 16.96 28.74 2.32
C LEU A 262 17.89 27.65 1.77
N SER A 263 17.32 26.67 1.06
CA SER A 263 18.04 25.47 0.64
C SER A 263 17.27 24.73 -0.45
N GLN A 264 17.91 23.72 -1.03
CA GLN A 264 17.26 22.74 -1.89
C GLN A 264 17.42 21.34 -1.30
N PHE A 265 16.35 20.54 -1.39
CA PHE A 265 16.42 19.11 -1.17
C PHE A 265 16.71 18.40 -2.49
N VAL A 266 17.78 17.63 -2.51
CA VAL A 266 18.12 16.72 -3.61
C VAL A 266 18.17 15.30 -3.04
N PRO A 267 17.25 14.39 -3.45
CA PRO A 267 17.35 13.00 -3.05
C PRO A 267 18.59 12.37 -3.71
N ASP A 268 19.12 11.31 -3.12
CA ASP A 268 20.17 10.50 -3.76
C ASP A 268 19.68 10.10 -5.17
N PRO A 269 20.42 10.46 -6.25
CA PRO A 269 20.01 10.20 -7.62
C PRO A 269 19.80 8.70 -7.90
N GLY A 270 20.31 7.81 -7.05
CA GLY A 270 20.29 6.38 -7.29
C GLY A 270 21.13 6.01 -8.53
N PRO A 271 21.07 4.74 -8.98
CA PRO A 271 21.90 4.24 -10.08
C PRO A 271 21.58 4.87 -11.44
N CYS A 272 20.48 5.62 -11.57
CA CYS A 272 20.11 6.32 -12.77
C CYS A 272 20.12 7.84 -12.52
N GLY A 273 21.15 8.52 -13.02
CA GLY A 273 21.46 9.92 -12.73
C GLY A 273 20.42 10.99 -13.11
N ASN A 274 19.14 10.65 -13.34
CA ASN A 274 18.02 11.57 -13.66
C ASN A 274 16.61 11.05 -13.20
N CYS A 275 16.50 10.22 -12.16
CA CYS A 275 15.26 9.49 -11.80
C CYS A 275 14.28 10.18 -10.82
N ALA A 276 14.16 11.51 -10.88
CA ALA A 276 13.49 12.31 -9.85
C ALA A 276 12.23 13.05 -10.36
N ARG A 277 11.16 12.33 -10.78
CA ARG A 277 9.94 12.92 -11.39
C ARG A 277 8.65 12.90 -10.54
N GLY A 278 8.67 12.35 -9.33
CA GLY A 278 7.48 12.23 -8.48
C GLY A 278 7.05 13.58 -7.86
N PRO A 279 5.78 13.75 -7.46
CA PRO A 279 5.30 15.02 -6.92
C PRO A 279 5.87 15.34 -5.53
N LEU A 280 5.86 16.63 -5.19
CA LEU A 280 5.85 17.06 -3.79
C LEU A 280 4.47 16.75 -3.22
N LEU A 281 4.41 15.95 -2.16
CA LEU A 281 3.15 15.41 -1.63
C LEU A 281 2.57 16.28 -0.51
N GLY A 282 3.40 17.01 0.23
CA GLY A 282 2.94 17.92 1.27
C GLY A 282 3.77 17.91 2.54
N THR A 283 3.21 18.41 3.63
CA THR A 283 3.83 18.52 4.95
C THR A 283 3.05 17.74 5.99
N SER A 284 3.73 17.24 7.02
CA SER A 284 3.05 16.75 8.22
C SER A 284 2.28 17.87 8.92
N ARG A 285 1.21 17.52 9.65
CA ARG A 285 0.36 18.51 10.32
C ARG A 285 1.07 19.31 11.42
N ASP A 286 2.11 18.75 12.01
CA ASP A 286 3.00 19.42 12.98
C ASP A 286 4.06 20.32 12.33
N GLY A 287 4.11 20.37 10.98
CA GLY A 287 5.07 21.15 10.21
C GLY A 287 6.52 20.64 10.30
N GLN A 288 6.74 19.47 10.89
CA GLN A 288 8.06 18.96 11.18
C GLN A 288 8.67 18.14 10.04
N SER A 289 7.86 17.61 9.14
CA SER A 289 8.29 16.78 8.01
C SER A 289 7.70 17.23 6.69
N VAL A 290 8.46 17.03 5.61
CA VAL A 290 8.03 17.25 4.22
C VAL A 290 8.12 15.93 3.48
N PHE A 291 7.11 15.64 2.66
CA PHE A 291 7.01 14.40 1.90
C PHE A 291 7.03 14.70 0.41
N ASN A 292 7.87 13.97 -0.31
CA ASN A 292 7.91 14.00 -1.77
C ASN A 292 8.13 12.59 -2.31
N ALA A 293 7.70 12.35 -3.53
CA ALA A 293 7.87 11.07 -4.17
C ALA A 293 9.05 11.07 -5.13
N THR A 294 9.73 9.95 -5.24
CA THR A 294 10.50 9.57 -6.44
C THR A 294 9.68 8.52 -7.16
N SER A 295 9.40 8.71 -8.44
CA SER A 295 8.60 7.77 -9.22
C SER A 295 9.27 7.45 -10.55
N ARG A 296 9.26 6.16 -10.92
CA ARG A 296 9.57 5.67 -12.27
C ARG A 296 8.46 4.74 -12.76
N GLU A 297 8.41 4.56 -14.08
CA GLU A 297 7.60 3.54 -14.79
C GLU A 297 8.01 2.09 -14.49
N THR A 298 9.07 1.85 -13.70
CA THR A 298 9.47 0.53 -13.18
C THR A 298 9.27 0.46 -11.66
N TRP A 299 8.89 -0.71 -11.16
CA TRP A 299 8.36 -0.94 -9.81
C TRP A 299 9.37 -0.65 -8.69
N ASP A 300 10.65 -0.74 -9.01
CA ASP A 300 11.84 -0.75 -8.16
C ASP A 300 12.26 0.63 -7.63
N GLU A 301 11.80 1.72 -8.24
CA GLU A 301 12.30 3.08 -7.91
C GLU A 301 11.23 4.02 -7.32
N ASN A 302 10.00 3.51 -7.13
CA ASN A 302 8.93 4.27 -6.46
C ASN A 302 9.19 4.33 -4.95
N ALA A 303 9.30 5.55 -4.43
CA ALA A 303 9.49 5.78 -3.01
C ALA A 303 8.85 7.09 -2.56
N VAL A 304 8.48 7.14 -1.29
CA VAL A 304 8.13 8.38 -0.59
C VAL A 304 9.31 8.75 0.29
N ASN A 305 9.96 9.87 0.01
CA ASN A 305 10.96 10.42 0.90
C ASN A 305 10.27 11.30 1.94
N GLN A 306 10.71 11.16 3.18
CA GLN A 306 10.37 12.03 4.29
C GLN A 306 11.63 12.78 4.68
N THR A 307 11.56 14.10 4.64
CA THR A 307 12.61 14.97 5.15
C THR A 307 12.17 15.62 6.46
N GLY A 308 13.11 15.87 7.35
CA GLY A 308 12.91 16.64 8.56
C GLY A 308 13.21 18.11 8.31
N VAL A 309 12.33 18.98 8.79
CA VAL A 309 12.53 20.44 8.76
C VAL A 309 13.62 20.82 9.76
N THR A 310 14.63 21.54 9.27
CA THR A 310 15.74 22.08 10.07
C THR A 310 15.72 23.59 10.05
N GLN A 311 16.50 24.25 10.91
CA GLN A 311 16.57 25.72 10.94
C GLN A 311 16.87 26.32 9.56
N ASN A 312 17.79 25.71 8.80
CA ASN A 312 18.29 26.26 7.53
C ASN A 312 17.73 25.55 6.28
N GLY A 313 16.77 24.63 6.43
CA GLY A 313 16.28 23.87 5.28
C GLY A 313 15.57 22.59 5.68
N VAL A 314 15.93 21.49 5.01
CA VAL A 314 15.44 20.14 5.27
C VAL A 314 16.57 19.11 5.12
N ALA A 315 16.42 17.94 5.73
CA ALA A 315 17.35 16.82 5.57
C ALA A 315 16.58 15.49 5.45
N LEU A 316 17.05 14.56 4.62
CA LEU A 316 16.42 13.24 4.49
C LEU A 316 16.40 12.52 5.85
N GLU A 317 15.21 12.15 6.32
CA GLU A 317 15.03 11.36 7.54
C GLU A 317 14.75 9.91 7.20
N ARG A 318 13.84 9.66 6.25
CA ARG A 318 13.43 8.31 5.85
C ARG A 318 13.06 8.26 4.37
N ARG A 319 13.16 7.05 3.81
CA ARG A 319 12.66 6.72 2.48
C ARG A 319 11.79 5.46 2.60
N TYR A 320 10.51 5.60 2.31
CA TYR A 320 9.54 4.50 2.32
C TYR A 320 9.45 3.91 0.91
N ARG A 321 9.50 2.59 0.80
CA ARG A 321 9.42 1.89 -0.50
C ARG A 321 8.20 0.98 -0.57
N GLU A 322 7.68 0.81 -1.78
CA GLU A 322 6.55 -0.09 -2.05
C GLU A 322 6.90 -1.52 -1.61
N GLY A 323 6.01 -2.13 -0.83
CA GLY A 323 6.15 -3.50 -0.35
C GLY A 323 7.05 -3.68 0.87
N HIS A 324 7.85 -2.68 1.25
CA HIS A 324 8.72 -2.73 2.42
C HIS A 324 8.04 -2.14 3.66
N GLU A 325 8.08 -0.81 3.84
CA GLU A 325 7.40 -0.14 4.95
C GLU A 325 5.96 0.25 4.65
N LEU A 326 5.67 0.58 3.38
CA LEU A 326 4.35 1.01 2.90
C LEU A 326 3.89 0.14 1.74
N ARG A 327 2.58 0.16 1.46
CA ARG A 327 1.97 -0.51 0.29
C ARG A 327 1.06 0.47 -0.42
N GLY A 328 0.85 0.30 -1.72
CA GLY A 328 -0.01 1.18 -2.51
C GLY A 328 0.58 2.58 -2.74
N ILE A 329 1.91 2.70 -2.74
CA ILE A 329 2.68 3.93 -2.92
C ILE A 329 3.32 4.03 -4.30
N MET A 330 2.84 3.24 -5.25
CA MET A 330 3.25 3.30 -6.65
C MET A 330 2.62 4.50 -7.34
N LEU A 331 3.43 5.34 -7.98
CA LEU A 331 2.95 6.56 -8.65
C LEU A 331 2.03 7.40 -7.74
N PRO A 332 2.52 7.81 -6.55
CA PRO A 332 1.73 8.61 -5.63
C PRO A 332 1.43 9.97 -6.27
N THR A 333 0.21 10.46 -6.07
CA THR A 333 -0.30 11.67 -6.75
C THR A 333 -0.60 12.81 -5.77
N ASP A 334 -1.03 12.50 -4.56
CA ASP A 334 -1.41 13.47 -3.53
C ASP A 334 -1.38 12.85 -2.14
N MET A 335 -1.28 13.68 -1.10
CA MET A 335 -1.32 13.25 0.29
C MET A 335 -2.14 14.21 1.16
N ALA A 336 -3.22 13.70 1.75
CA ALA A 336 -4.06 14.43 2.69
C ALA A 336 -3.84 13.97 4.13
N TRP A 337 -4.00 14.88 5.09
CA TRP A 337 -3.81 14.62 6.51
C TRP A 337 -5.11 14.74 7.28
N SER A 338 -5.31 13.88 8.28
CA SER A 338 -6.37 14.08 9.27
C SER A 338 -6.15 15.39 10.04
N SER A 339 -7.24 16.03 10.45
CA SER A 339 -7.18 17.30 11.18
C SER A 339 -6.43 17.18 12.52
N ASP A 340 -6.49 16.01 13.15
CA ASP A 340 -5.73 15.64 14.35
C ASP A 340 -4.24 15.29 14.09
N GLY A 341 -3.82 15.18 12.82
CA GLY A 341 -2.46 14.84 12.41
C GLY A 341 -2.03 13.39 12.70
N SER A 342 -2.97 12.50 13.07
CA SER A 342 -2.68 11.11 13.42
C SER A 342 -2.68 10.16 12.21
N SER A 343 -3.21 10.57 11.06
CA SER A 343 -3.29 9.73 9.85
C SER A 343 -3.02 10.53 8.59
N ALA A 344 -2.40 9.86 7.62
CA ALA A 344 -2.17 10.35 6.27
C ALA A 344 -2.85 9.43 5.25
N TYR A 345 -3.35 10.03 4.19
CA TYR A 345 -4.11 9.40 3.12
C TYR A 345 -3.46 9.76 1.80
N MET A 346 -2.84 8.79 1.14
CA MET A 346 -2.10 9.03 -0.10
C MET A 346 -2.78 8.35 -1.27
N THR A 347 -3.03 9.11 -2.32
CA THR A 347 -3.56 8.57 -3.57
C THR A 347 -2.45 8.08 -4.48
N ALA A 348 -2.74 7.02 -5.23
CA ALA A 348 -1.86 6.43 -6.23
C ALA A 348 -2.68 6.13 -7.49
N ALA A 349 -2.18 6.53 -8.66
CA ALA A 349 -2.89 6.34 -9.93
C ALA A 349 -1.94 5.97 -11.08
N LYS A 350 -2.40 5.12 -12.01
CA LYS A 350 -1.67 4.78 -13.24
C LYS A 350 -1.58 5.99 -14.18
N HIS A 351 -0.38 6.28 -14.68
CA HIS A 351 -0.20 7.30 -15.73
C HIS A 351 -0.65 6.77 -17.11
N HIS A 352 -1.27 7.64 -17.91
CA HIS A 352 -1.93 7.32 -19.19
C HIS A 352 -0.97 7.14 -20.39
N SER A 353 0.32 6.94 -20.17
CA SER A 353 1.35 6.96 -21.24
C SER A 353 1.43 5.68 -22.09
N GLY A 354 0.42 4.80 -22.06
CA GLY A 354 0.38 3.61 -22.90
C GLY A 354 1.41 2.53 -22.56
N TYR A 355 2.12 2.67 -21.43
CA TYR A 355 3.09 1.67 -20.96
C TYR A 355 2.38 0.53 -20.19
N PRO A 356 2.78 -0.73 -20.42
CA PRO A 356 2.02 -1.91 -19.99
C PRO A 356 2.19 -2.31 -18.51
N TYR A 357 2.75 -1.45 -17.65
CA TYR A 357 3.07 -1.79 -16.26
C TYR A 357 1.89 -1.48 -15.33
N GLY A 358 1.15 -2.52 -14.96
CA GLY A 358 -0.08 -2.41 -14.16
C GLY A 358 0.13 -2.29 -12.65
N GLY A 359 0.36 -1.08 -12.13
CA GLY A 359 0.30 -0.79 -10.67
C GLY A 359 -1.12 -0.52 -10.16
N ASP A 360 -1.48 -0.96 -8.96
CA ASP A 360 -2.82 -0.69 -8.41
C ASP A 360 -3.08 0.81 -8.28
N SER A 361 -4.32 1.24 -8.52
CA SER A 361 -4.77 2.60 -8.24
C SER A 361 -5.71 2.57 -7.04
N GLY A 362 -5.51 3.52 -6.12
CA GLY A 362 -6.23 3.51 -4.86
C GLY A 362 -5.69 4.50 -3.83
N LEU A 363 -6.14 4.32 -2.61
CA LEU A 363 -5.87 5.18 -1.46
C LEU A 363 -5.15 4.36 -0.38
N THR A 364 -3.93 4.77 -0.07
CA THR A 364 -3.11 4.21 1.00
C THR A 364 -3.37 4.96 2.29
N VAL A 365 -3.80 4.24 3.32
CA VAL A 365 -4.04 4.76 4.67
C VAL A 365 -2.83 4.48 5.54
N MET A 366 -2.33 5.51 6.21
CA MET A 366 -1.17 5.44 7.08
C MET A 366 -1.47 6.10 8.42
N SER A 367 -0.90 5.55 9.48
CA SER A 367 -0.84 6.18 10.80
C SER A 367 0.46 6.96 10.93
N TRP A 368 0.41 8.08 11.66
CA TRP A 368 1.57 8.91 11.97
C TRP A 368 1.87 8.88 13.46
N ASP A 369 3.03 8.34 13.81
CA ASP A 369 3.59 8.49 15.15
C ASP A 369 4.31 9.84 15.22
N GLN A 370 3.76 10.80 15.97
CA GLN A 370 4.33 12.13 16.13
C GLN A 370 5.68 12.13 16.87
N VAL A 371 5.89 11.18 17.78
CA VAL A 371 7.12 11.11 18.58
C VAL A 371 8.24 10.47 17.77
N ALA A 372 7.95 9.32 17.14
CA ALA A 372 8.90 8.66 16.24
C ALA A 372 9.00 9.37 14.88
N ARG A 373 8.11 10.32 14.60
CA ARG A 373 7.93 11.01 13.32
C ARG A 373 7.82 10.03 12.17
N LYS A 374 7.06 8.94 12.30
CA LYS A 374 7.09 7.78 11.39
C LYS A 374 5.71 7.44 10.83
N LEU A 375 5.64 7.22 9.52
CA LEU A 375 4.47 6.63 8.86
C LEU A 375 4.49 5.11 9.01
N SER A 376 3.33 4.53 9.33
CA SER A 376 3.10 3.08 9.32
C SER A 376 1.86 2.75 8.52
N PHE A 377 1.96 1.75 7.64
CA PHE A 377 0.84 1.26 6.84
C PHE A 377 -0.32 0.79 7.72
N VAL A 378 -1.55 1.18 7.36
CA VAL A 378 -2.78 0.74 8.03
C VAL A 378 -3.59 -0.14 7.07
N GLU A 379 -3.97 0.39 5.92
CA GLU A 379 -4.71 -0.34 4.89
C GLU A 379 -4.55 0.32 3.51
N PHE A 380 -4.99 -0.40 2.48
CA PHE A 380 -5.08 0.09 1.12
C PHE A 380 -6.53 -0.11 0.64
N VAL A 381 -7.11 0.92 0.03
CA VAL A 381 -8.46 0.92 -0.52
C VAL A 381 -8.34 1.15 -2.03
N GLY A 382 -8.62 0.13 -2.85
CA GLY A 382 -8.45 0.22 -4.30
C GLY A 382 -8.79 -1.09 -5.01
N ALA A 383 -8.55 -1.16 -6.32
CA ALA A 383 -8.65 -2.41 -7.08
C ALA A 383 -7.75 -3.45 -6.41
N ASP A 384 -8.33 -4.58 -5.99
CA ASP A 384 -7.59 -5.69 -5.37
C ASP A 384 -6.33 -6.04 -6.19
N PHE A 385 -5.12 -5.81 -5.66
CA PHE A 385 -4.11 -6.87 -5.72
C PHE A 385 -4.78 -8.07 -5.05
N PRO A 386 -4.75 -9.29 -5.62
CA PRO A 386 -5.27 -10.45 -4.92
C PRO A 386 -4.74 -10.42 -3.50
N SER A 387 -5.66 -10.50 -2.54
CA SER A 387 -5.42 -10.69 -1.11
C SER A 387 -4.62 -11.98 -0.90
N GLY A 388 -3.36 -11.93 -1.30
CA GLY A 388 -2.37 -12.97 -1.20
C GLY A 388 -1.37 -12.56 -0.14
N ASP A 389 -1.91 -12.44 1.08
CA ASP A 389 -1.22 -12.16 2.33
C ASP A 389 -0.60 -10.74 2.50
N PRO A 390 -0.49 -10.25 3.75
CA PRO A 390 0.51 -9.22 4.09
C PRO A 390 1.90 -9.65 3.58
N PRO A 391 2.91 -8.76 3.49
CA PRO A 391 4.28 -9.22 3.28
C PRO A 391 4.58 -10.31 4.29
N ARG A 392 4.49 -11.58 3.87
CA ARG A 392 4.87 -12.70 4.70
C ARG A 392 6.35 -12.50 4.88
N LEU A 393 6.79 -12.50 6.14
CA LEU A 393 8.22 -12.62 6.45
C LEU A 393 8.80 -13.66 5.51
N PRO A 394 9.92 -13.34 4.82
CA PRO A 394 10.48 -14.25 3.86
C PRO A 394 10.70 -15.60 4.54
N SER A 395 10.22 -16.66 3.91
CA SER A 395 10.17 -17.98 4.52
C SER A 395 10.91 -18.98 3.67
N PHE A 396 11.64 -19.86 4.33
CA PHE A 396 12.40 -20.92 3.70
C PHE A 396 12.10 -22.23 4.42
N SER A 397 11.95 -23.32 3.67
CA SER A 397 11.77 -24.65 4.26
C SER A 397 12.30 -25.77 3.39
N ILE A 398 12.76 -26.85 4.03
CA ILE A 398 13.20 -28.10 3.40
C ILE A 398 12.03 -29.08 3.41
N ASN A 399 11.67 -29.64 2.24
CA ASN A 399 10.58 -30.60 2.06
C ASN A 399 9.25 -30.12 2.69
N ASN A 400 8.95 -28.82 2.58
CA ASN A 400 7.80 -28.16 3.21
C ASN A 400 7.79 -28.30 4.76
N GLY A 401 8.95 -28.15 5.42
CA GLY A 401 9.08 -28.16 6.88
C GLY A 401 9.07 -29.57 7.49
N ALA A 402 9.51 -30.58 6.73
CA ALA A 402 9.57 -31.94 7.24
C ALA A 402 10.72 -32.11 8.24
N LEU A 403 10.44 -32.69 9.41
CA LEU A 403 11.46 -32.93 10.43
C LEU A 403 12.51 -34.00 10.03
N TYR A 404 12.14 -34.94 9.16
CA TYR A 404 12.98 -36.09 8.79
C TYR A 404 12.90 -36.39 7.29
N THR A 405 14.01 -36.82 6.70
CA THR A 405 14.08 -37.39 5.35
C THR A 405 15.04 -38.57 5.32
N ASN A 406 14.81 -39.54 4.43
CA ASN A 406 15.80 -40.57 4.09
C ASN A 406 16.44 -40.36 2.72
N ASN A 407 16.06 -39.29 2.03
CA ASN A 407 16.59 -38.91 0.73
C ASN A 407 17.45 -37.65 0.90
N PRO A 408 18.76 -37.71 0.55
CA PRO A 408 19.62 -36.53 0.59
C PRO A 408 19.30 -35.50 -0.51
N ASN A 409 18.56 -35.89 -1.55
CA ASN A 409 18.01 -34.95 -2.52
C ASN A 409 16.64 -34.48 -2.02
N VAL A 410 16.54 -33.18 -1.74
CA VAL A 410 15.38 -32.54 -1.12
C VAL A 410 14.88 -31.41 -2.02
N THR A 411 13.61 -31.04 -1.83
CA THR A 411 13.04 -29.85 -2.45
C THR A 411 13.01 -28.74 -1.43
N LEU A 412 13.64 -27.62 -1.75
CA LEU A 412 13.57 -26.40 -0.97
C LEU A 412 12.41 -25.54 -1.46
N THR A 413 11.67 -24.95 -0.52
CA THR A 413 10.60 -23.99 -0.82
C THR A 413 10.99 -22.65 -0.24
N LEU A 414 11.31 -21.71 -1.13
CA LEU A 414 11.62 -20.33 -0.80
C LEU A 414 10.43 -19.45 -1.18
N LYS A 415 9.97 -18.66 -0.23
CA LYS A 415 9.07 -17.53 -0.47
C LYS A 415 9.87 -16.26 -0.16
N PRO A 416 10.67 -15.78 -1.12
CA PRO A 416 11.44 -14.57 -0.90
C PRO A 416 10.51 -13.36 -0.97
N PRO A 417 10.97 -12.17 -0.57
CA PRO A 417 10.27 -10.95 -0.92
C PRO A 417 10.13 -10.86 -2.44
N ARG A 418 9.01 -10.31 -2.94
CA ARG A 418 8.73 -10.29 -4.38
C ARG A 418 9.73 -9.49 -5.22
N TRP A 419 10.50 -8.60 -4.57
CA TRP A 419 11.53 -7.76 -5.16
C TRP A 419 12.94 -8.33 -5.01
N ALA A 420 13.08 -9.57 -4.59
CA ALA A 420 14.38 -10.20 -4.54
C ALA A 420 14.94 -10.44 -5.96
N GLU A 421 16.23 -10.18 -6.16
CA GLU A 421 16.86 -10.20 -7.49
C GLU A 421 17.62 -11.50 -7.72
N SER A 422 18.34 -11.92 -6.69
CA SER A 422 19.16 -13.12 -6.74
C SER A 422 19.25 -13.76 -5.37
N LEU A 423 19.69 -15.01 -5.35
CA LEU A 423 19.91 -15.74 -4.12
C LEU A 423 21.13 -16.62 -4.24
N ARG A 424 21.66 -17.04 -3.11
CA ARG A 424 22.63 -18.14 -2.99
C ARG A 424 22.12 -19.15 -1.99
N ILE A 425 22.38 -20.41 -2.26
CA ILE A 425 22.00 -21.55 -1.40
C ILE A 425 23.28 -22.32 -1.08
N ALA A 426 23.46 -22.72 0.17
CA ALA A 426 24.61 -23.49 0.60
C ALA A 426 24.26 -24.45 1.76
N ASN A 427 25.05 -25.53 1.90
CA ASN A 427 24.98 -26.43 3.06
C ASN A 427 25.77 -25.89 4.28
N ASP A 428 26.64 -24.90 4.05
CA ASP A 428 27.42 -24.20 5.07
C ASP A 428 27.26 -22.69 4.87
N GLN A 429 27.00 -21.97 5.96
CA GLN A 429 26.79 -20.52 5.92
C GLN A 429 28.00 -19.76 5.36
N SER A 430 29.22 -20.22 5.63
CA SER A 430 30.46 -19.60 5.14
C SER A 430 30.59 -19.65 3.61
N GLN A 431 29.90 -20.58 2.95
CA GLN A 431 29.93 -20.73 1.49
C GLN A 431 28.98 -19.75 0.77
N LEU A 432 28.18 -18.98 1.51
CA LEU A 432 27.27 -18.00 0.92
C LEU A 432 28.01 -16.81 0.30
N ASP A 433 29.26 -16.55 0.68
CA ASP A 433 30.04 -15.41 0.16
C ASP A 433 30.77 -15.72 -1.16
N ASP A 434 31.07 -17.00 -1.42
CA ASP A 434 31.87 -17.44 -2.58
C ASP A 434 31.06 -18.23 -3.65
N GLY A 435 29.75 -18.37 -3.45
CA GLY A 435 28.86 -19.11 -4.35
C GLY A 435 28.37 -18.34 -5.58
N GLY A 436 28.07 -19.06 -6.67
CA GLY A 436 27.40 -18.47 -7.84
C GLY A 436 25.96 -18.04 -7.53
N ALA A 437 25.57 -16.83 -7.95
CA ALA A 437 24.21 -16.34 -7.76
C ALA A 437 23.20 -17.10 -8.62
N LEU A 438 22.10 -17.52 -8.00
CA LEU A 438 20.95 -18.15 -8.65
C LEU A 438 19.86 -17.11 -8.90
N ARG A 439 19.15 -17.28 -10.02
CA ARG A 439 17.94 -16.50 -10.32
C ARG A 439 16.76 -17.00 -9.48
N ILE A 440 15.90 -16.08 -9.08
CA ILE A 440 14.67 -16.43 -8.38
C ILE A 440 13.68 -17.09 -9.34
N ARG A 441 13.16 -18.25 -8.94
CA ARG A 441 12.16 -19.00 -9.69
C ARG A 441 10.78 -18.58 -9.24
N GLU A 442 9.87 -18.44 -10.20
CA GLU A 442 8.48 -18.04 -9.96
C GLU A 442 7.72 -19.04 -9.07
N ASP A 443 8.05 -20.32 -9.17
CA ASP A 443 7.49 -21.39 -8.32
C ASP A 443 8.09 -21.44 -6.91
N GLY A 444 9.22 -20.76 -6.67
CA GLY A 444 9.94 -20.78 -5.40
C GLY A 444 10.57 -22.15 -5.05
N LEU A 445 10.66 -23.08 -6.01
CA LEU A 445 11.10 -24.46 -5.76
C LEU A 445 12.52 -24.72 -6.28
N TYR A 446 13.38 -25.24 -5.41
CA TYR A 446 14.76 -25.57 -5.74
C TYR A 446 15.08 -27.01 -5.37
N GLU A 447 15.57 -27.78 -6.33
CA GLU A 447 16.13 -29.11 -6.04
C GLU A 447 17.52 -28.94 -5.45
N TRP A 448 17.76 -29.56 -4.30
CA TRP A 448 18.99 -29.39 -3.55
C TRP A 448 19.49 -30.72 -2.99
N ARG A 449 20.82 -30.85 -2.89
CA ARG A 449 21.45 -32.03 -2.30
C ARG A 449 22.11 -31.63 -0.97
N LEU A 450 21.62 -32.23 0.10
CA LEU A 450 22.19 -32.09 1.44
C LEU A 450 23.62 -32.64 1.45
N ASP A 451 24.50 -32.01 2.23
CA ASP A 451 25.84 -32.52 2.43
C ASP A 451 25.78 -33.86 3.19
N THR A 452 26.45 -34.87 2.62
CA THR A 452 26.56 -36.22 3.18
C THR A 452 28.00 -36.57 3.59
N THR A 453 28.94 -35.64 3.43
CA THR A 453 30.36 -35.85 3.75
C THR A 453 30.64 -35.55 5.22
N GLY A 454 31.60 -36.25 5.82
CA GLY A 454 32.11 -35.99 7.18
C GLY A 454 31.15 -36.25 8.36
N ALA A 455 29.88 -36.51 8.09
CA ALA A 455 28.84 -36.50 9.10
C ALA A 455 28.36 -37.91 9.48
N ALA A 456 28.16 -38.14 10.77
CA ALA A 456 27.58 -39.36 11.27
C ALA A 456 26.13 -39.48 10.72
N PRO A 457 25.61 -40.70 10.50
CA PRO A 457 24.30 -40.88 9.88
C PRO A 457 23.10 -40.40 10.74
N ARG A 458 23.33 -39.59 11.79
CA ARG A 458 22.34 -38.94 12.67
C ARG A 458 22.24 -37.42 12.48
N ASP A 459 23.00 -36.83 11.56
CA ASP A 459 23.29 -35.40 11.67
C ASP A 459 22.17 -34.53 11.09
N VAL A 460 21.86 -33.47 11.85
CA VAL A 460 21.04 -32.36 11.38
C VAL A 460 21.74 -31.74 10.17
N ARG A 461 21.00 -31.58 9.09
CA ARG A 461 21.46 -30.93 7.87
C ARG A 461 20.88 -29.54 7.83
N HIS A 462 21.78 -28.58 7.74
CA HIS A 462 21.46 -27.17 7.62
C HIS A 462 21.51 -26.81 6.14
N VAL A 463 20.52 -26.04 5.68
CA VAL A 463 20.60 -25.35 4.40
C VAL A 463 20.38 -23.87 4.67
N TYR A 464 21.30 -23.07 4.15
CA TYR A 464 21.26 -21.62 4.27
C TYR A 464 20.90 -21.02 2.92
N VAL A 465 20.10 -19.96 2.95
CA VAL A 465 19.77 -19.14 1.79
C VAL A 465 20.07 -17.70 2.12
N ARG A 466 20.85 -17.06 1.26
CA ARG A 466 21.04 -15.62 1.28
C ARG A 466 20.32 -15.02 0.08
N VAL A 467 19.43 -14.07 0.33
CA VAL A 467 18.63 -13.40 -0.70
C VAL A 467 19.11 -11.96 -0.83
N TRP A 468 19.55 -11.60 -2.04
CA TRP A 468 19.89 -10.23 -2.39
C TRP A 468 18.67 -9.54 -2.99
N THR A 469 18.35 -8.38 -2.43
CA THR A 469 17.18 -7.60 -2.81
C THR A 469 17.52 -6.44 -3.73
N GLY A 470 18.80 -6.13 -3.95
CA GLY A 470 19.23 -4.99 -4.77
C GLY A 470 19.10 -3.62 -4.07
N TYR A 471 18.52 -3.56 -2.87
CA TYR A 471 18.18 -2.31 -2.17
C TYR A 471 19.02 -2.01 -0.91
N ASP A 472 19.52 -3.04 -0.21
CA ASP A 472 20.30 -2.92 1.02
C ASP A 472 21.70 -3.51 0.79
N GLU A 473 22.74 -2.90 1.38
CA GLU A 473 24.05 -3.58 1.49
C GLU A 473 23.97 -4.85 2.37
N THR A 474 22.87 -5.04 3.11
CA THR A 474 22.64 -6.18 4.00
C THR A 474 21.66 -7.18 3.37
N PRO A 475 22.12 -8.38 2.96
CA PRO A 475 21.26 -9.41 2.40
C PRO A 475 20.40 -10.10 3.47
N ILE A 476 19.31 -10.75 3.05
CA ILE A 476 18.42 -11.51 3.96
C ILE A 476 18.92 -12.94 4.08
N ASP A 477 19.31 -13.34 5.28
CA ASP A 477 19.71 -14.71 5.60
C ASP A 477 18.55 -15.52 6.20
N LEU A 478 18.27 -16.66 5.58
CA LEU A 478 17.30 -17.65 6.03
C LEU A 478 17.99 -19.00 6.18
N SER A 479 17.47 -19.85 7.06
CA SER A 479 17.91 -21.23 7.16
C SER A 479 16.76 -22.14 7.58
N ASP A 480 16.90 -23.42 7.26
CA ASP A 480 16.05 -24.47 7.78
C ASP A 480 16.88 -25.75 7.93
N ASP A 481 16.39 -26.64 8.78
CA ASP A 481 17.11 -27.82 9.26
C ASP A 481 16.28 -29.09 9.02
N ILE A 482 16.95 -30.17 8.63
CA ILE A 482 16.31 -31.48 8.50
C ILE A 482 17.22 -32.61 8.99
N VAL A 483 16.66 -33.61 9.66
CA VAL A 483 17.41 -34.81 10.04
C VAL A 483 17.44 -35.80 8.86
N LEU A 484 18.64 -36.07 8.33
CA LEU A 484 18.84 -37.09 7.31
C LEU A 484 19.03 -38.46 7.99
N ASP A 485 17.99 -39.29 7.97
CA ASP A 485 18.01 -40.64 8.51
C ASP A 485 17.81 -41.67 7.40
N GLN A 486 18.89 -42.38 7.07
CA GLN A 486 18.87 -43.45 6.04
C GLN A 486 18.97 -44.85 6.65
N THR A 487 18.87 -45.00 7.97
CA THR A 487 19.03 -46.29 8.62
C THR A 487 17.66 -46.87 8.94
N ALA A 488 17.47 -48.14 8.57
CA ALA A 488 16.21 -48.80 8.81
C ALA A 488 15.97 -49.05 10.32
N PRO A 489 14.72 -48.87 10.80
CA PRO A 489 14.35 -49.25 12.16
C PRO A 489 14.47 -50.77 12.35
N GLN A 490 14.66 -51.21 13.59
CA GLN A 490 14.88 -52.62 13.91
C GLN A 490 13.83 -53.17 14.86
N ILE A 491 13.21 -54.29 14.46
CA ILE A 491 12.30 -55.05 15.33
C ILE A 491 13.16 -55.93 16.25
N GLN A 492 13.24 -55.59 17.52
CA GLN A 492 13.96 -56.35 18.55
C GLN A 492 13.25 -57.68 18.83
N PHE A 493 11.93 -57.63 19.01
CA PHE A 493 11.12 -58.84 19.10
C PHE A 493 9.69 -58.64 18.57
N ALA A 494 9.10 -59.75 18.11
CA ALA A 494 7.69 -59.80 17.77
C ALA A 494 7.13 -61.18 18.14
N ARG A 495 5.94 -61.21 18.74
CA ARG A 495 5.26 -62.44 19.20
C ARG A 495 3.79 -62.42 18.86
N LEU A 496 3.26 -63.54 18.37
CA LEU A 496 1.85 -63.73 18.07
C LEU A 496 1.25 -64.71 19.08
N ARG A 497 0.14 -64.32 19.73
CA ARG A 497 -0.59 -65.15 20.70
C ARG A 497 -2.06 -65.29 20.29
N ALA A 498 -2.68 -66.37 20.74
CA ALA A 498 -4.13 -66.56 20.66
C ALA A 498 -4.87 -65.52 21.51
N ALA A 499 -6.06 -65.11 21.08
CA ALA A 499 -7.01 -64.36 21.88
C ALA A 499 -8.43 -64.93 21.70
N ALA A 500 -9.35 -64.57 22.60
CA ALA A 500 -10.73 -65.09 22.60
C ALA A 500 -11.43 -64.95 21.24
N HIS A 501 -11.17 -63.85 20.52
CA HIS A 501 -11.72 -63.58 19.19
C HIS A 501 -10.61 -63.13 18.22
N GLY A 502 -9.59 -63.98 18.01
CA GLY A 502 -8.57 -63.76 16.98
C GLY A 502 -7.12 -63.96 17.46
N SER A 503 -6.26 -62.97 17.25
CA SER A 503 -4.84 -63.03 17.66
C SER A 503 -4.31 -61.68 18.15
N VAL A 504 -3.37 -61.69 19.09
CA VAL A 504 -2.66 -60.48 19.55
C VAL A 504 -1.20 -60.55 19.12
N LEU A 505 -0.79 -59.57 18.32
CA LEU A 505 0.59 -59.37 17.89
C LEU A 505 1.25 -58.34 18.82
N THR A 506 2.30 -58.76 19.53
CA THR A 506 3.16 -57.86 20.31
C THR A 506 4.44 -57.57 19.52
N VAL A 507 4.81 -56.29 19.37
CA VAL A 507 5.99 -55.84 18.61
C VAL A 507 6.77 -54.84 19.43
N HIS A 508 8.05 -55.12 19.63
CA HIS A 508 9.01 -54.16 20.16
C HIS A 508 10.01 -53.85 19.07
N ALA A 509 10.01 -52.60 18.65
CA ALA A 509 10.92 -52.07 17.69
C ALA A 509 11.57 -50.82 18.27
N HIS A 510 12.79 -50.58 17.85
CA HIS A 510 13.52 -49.38 18.17
C HIS A 510 13.99 -48.74 16.88
N ASP A 511 13.96 -47.43 16.89
CA ASP A 511 14.65 -46.60 15.95
C ASP A 511 15.43 -45.56 16.74
N ASN A 512 16.60 -45.25 16.22
CA ASN A 512 17.60 -44.50 16.92
C ASN A 512 17.62 -43.03 16.48
N ARG A 513 16.72 -42.58 15.59
CA ARG A 513 16.79 -41.27 14.93
C ARG A 513 15.43 -40.62 14.71
N SER A 514 14.63 -41.19 13.83
CA SER A 514 13.33 -40.65 13.43
C SER A 514 12.15 -41.34 14.12
N GLY A 515 12.43 -42.30 15.02
CA GLY A 515 11.45 -42.98 15.85
C GLY A 515 10.57 -43.95 15.07
N VAL A 516 10.04 -44.99 15.72
CA VAL A 516 9.16 -45.95 15.04
C VAL A 516 7.73 -45.41 14.96
N HIS A 517 7.29 -45.00 13.77
CA HIS A 517 6.02 -44.32 13.58
C HIS A 517 4.90 -45.22 13.04
N LYS A 518 5.25 -46.15 12.14
CA LYS A 518 4.26 -46.99 11.44
C LYS A 518 4.65 -48.46 11.46
N MET A 519 3.67 -49.33 11.20
CA MET A 519 3.88 -50.76 11.00
C MET A 519 3.01 -51.31 9.88
N GLN A 520 3.46 -52.40 9.27
CA GLN A 520 2.69 -53.20 8.33
C GLN A 520 2.66 -54.63 8.81
N VAL A 521 1.47 -55.24 8.74
CA VAL A 521 1.22 -56.63 9.11
C VAL A 521 0.46 -57.27 7.96
N THR A 522 0.93 -58.41 7.49
CA THR A 522 0.31 -59.13 6.37
C THR A 522 0.49 -60.64 6.50
N THR A 523 -0.38 -61.40 5.85
CA THR A 523 -0.25 -62.84 5.59
C THR A 523 0.43 -63.13 4.24
N LYS A 524 0.82 -62.09 3.47
CA LYS A 524 1.54 -62.26 2.21
C LYS A 524 2.43 -61.05 1.95
N ARG A 525 3.76 -61.23 1.98
CA ARG A 525 4.74 -60.13 1.80
C ARG A 525 4.54 -59.32 0.51
N SER A 526 4.11 -59.96 -0.57
CA SER A 526 3.81 -59.28 -1.84
C SER A 526 2.51 -58.47 -1.84
N LYS A 527 1.67 -58.61 -0.81
CA LYS A 527 0.48 -57.80 -0.55
C LYS A 527 0.55 -57.22 0.87
N PRO A 528 1.43 -56.24 1.12
CA PRO A 528 1.78 -55.80 2.47
C PRO A 528 0.69 -55.00 3.21
N GLY A 529 -0.38 -54.60 2.52
CA GLY A 529 -1.47 -53.82 3.09
C GLY A 529 -1.10 -52.37 3.42
N LYS A 530 -2.05 -51.63 4.02
CA LYS A 530 -1.87 -50.22 4.38
C LYS A 530 -0.89 -50.06 5.54
N ASN A 531 -0.14 -48.96 5.55
CA ASN A 531 0.65 -48.55 6.71
C ASN A 531 -0.29 -48.20 7.87
N ARG A 532 -0.09 -48.80 9.04
CA ARG A 532 -0.82 -48.51 10.28
C ARG A 532 0.07 -47.73 11.25
N LYS A 533 -0.51 -46.94 12.15
CA LYS A 533 0.24 -46.35 13.27
C LYS A 533 0.91 -47.47 14.08
N PHE A 534 2.17 -47.31 14.44
CA PHE A 534 2.88 -48.30 15.24
C PHE A 534 2.19 -48.45 16.60
N THR A 535 1.91 -49.69 16.98
CA THR A 535 1.35 -50.03 18.30
C THR A 535 2.07 -51.25 18.83
N LYS A 536 2.49 -51.21 20.09
CA LYS A 536 3.20 -52.33 20.72
C LYS A 536 2.34 -53.59 20.80
N HIS A 537 1.03 -53.45 20.97
CA HIS A 537 0.06 -54.55 21.01
C HIS A 537 -1.04 -54.31 19.98
N LEU A 538 -1.16 -55.20 19.00
CA LEU A 538 -2.17 -55.12 17.93
C LEU A 538 -3.09 -56.34 17.99
N THR A 539 -4.37 -56.10 18.22
CA THR A 539 -5.43 -57.11 18.14
C THR A 539 -5.85 -57.29 16.68
N LEU A 540 -5.91 -58.54 16.24
CA LEU A 540 -6.32 -58.97 14.91
C LEU A 540 -7.59 -59.81 15.06
N SER A 541 -8.60 -59.51 14.24
CA SER A 541 -9.93 -60.14 14.28
C SER A 541 -9.90 -61.63 13.96
N ASP A 542 -8.98 -62.05 13.09
CA ASP A 542 -8.89 -63.44 12.65
C ASP A 542 -7.77 -64.20 13.39
N PRO A 543 -7.96 -65.51 13.64
CA PRO A 543 -6.89 -66.35 14.15
C PRO A 543 -5.83 -66.54 13.05
N HIS A 544 -4.60 -66.15 13.33
CA HIS A 544 -3.48 -66.30 12.40
C HIS A 544 -2.46 -67.32 12.91
N ARG A 545 -2.01 -68.24 12.05
CA ARG A 545 -0.89 -69.16 12.35
C ARG A 545 0.47 -68.51 12.14
N GLN A 546 0.58 -67.64 11.14
CA GLN A 546 1.80 -66.93 10.78
C GLN A 546 1.47 -65.56 10.19
N LEU A 547 2.29 -64.57 10.50
CA LEU A 547 2.24 -63.22 9.94
C LEU A 547 3.64 -62.73 9.57
N TRP A 548 3.71 -61.75 8.66
CA TRP A 548 4.89 -60.93 8.44
C TRP A 548 4.63 -59.54 8.98
N VAL A 549 5.54 -59.06 9.81
CA VAL A 549 5.52 -57.69 10.34
C VAL A 549 6.78 -56.94 9.91
N ARG A 550 6.62 -55.67 9.55
CA ARG A 550 7.73 -54.71 9.47
C ARG A 550 7.30 -53.38 10.08
N VAL A 551 8.25 -52.59 10.49
CA VAL A 551 8.02 -51.24 10.99
C VAL A 551 8.63 -50.19 10.06
N LEU A 552 8.12 -48.98 10.14
CA LEU A 552 8.66 -47.82 9.45
C LEU A 552 8.90 -46.70 10.45
N ASP A 553 9.96 -45.95 10.23
CA ASP A 553 10.34 -44.82 11.06
C ASP A 553 9.74 -43.48 10.56
N GLY A 554 10.10 -42.36 11.18
CA GLY A 554 9.69 -41.02 10.78
C GLY A 554 10.23 -40.59 9.41
N ALA A 555 11.43 -41.05 9.04
CA ALA A 555 12.05 -40.81 7.73
C ALA A 555 11.53 -41.74 6.61
N ARG A 556 10.61 -42.67 6.95
CA ARG A 556 10.00 -43.68 6.06
C ARG A 556 10.94 -44.83 5.65
N ASN A 557 12.06 -45.05 6.34
CA ASN A 557 12.82 -46.27 6.18
C ASN A 557 12.00 -47.46 6.67
N LYS A 558 12.17 -48.60 6.01
CA LYS A 558 11.44 -49.83 6.31
C LYS A 558 12.39 -50.83 6.97
N SER A 559 12.00 -51.39 8.10
CA SER A 559 12.68 -52.56 8.64
C SER A 559 12.60 -53.72 7.65
N ARG A 560 13.52 -54.68 7.78
CA ARG A 560 13.32 -56.01 7.18
C ARG A 560 12.01 -56.62 7.69
N TRP A 561 11.39 -57.45 6.86
CA TRP A 561 10.23 -58.25 7.29
C TRP A 561 10.66 -59.26 8.35
N ARG A 562 9.91 -59.34 9.44
CA ARG A 562 10.03 -60.37 10.46
C ARG A 562 8.84 -61.31 10.37
N THR A 563 9.10 -62.60 10.19
CA THR A 563 8.08 -63.64 10.29
C THR A 563 7.77 -63.88 11.76
N VAL A 564 6.49 -63.95 12.10
CA VAL A 564 6.00 -64.22 13.46
C VAL A 564 5.04 -65.38 13.37
N GLN A 565 5.40 -66.48 14.01
CA GLN A 565 4.54 -67.65 14.13
C GLN A 565 3.84 -67.63 15.48
N ARG A 566 2.63 -68.21 15.51
CA ARG A 566 1.89 -68.40 16.75
C ARG A 566 2.67 -69.40 17.61
N GLY A 567 3.12 -68.93 18.77
CA GLY A 567 3.74 -69.77 19.79
C GLY A 567 2.76 -70.22 20.84
#